data_AF-A0A6J4QP77-F1
#
_entry.id   AF-A0A6J4QP77-F1
#
_cell.length_a   1.000
_cell.length_b   1.000
_cell.length_c   1.000
_cell.angle_alpha   90.00
_cell.angle_beta   90.00
_cell.angle_gamma   90.00
#
_symmetry.space_group_name_H-M   'P 1'
#
loop_
_entity.id
_entity.type
_entity.pdbx_description
1 polymer ?
#
loop_
_entity_poly.entity_id
_entity_poly.type
_entity_poly.pdbx_seq_one_letter_code
_entity_poly.pdbx_strand_id
1 'polypeptide(L)' 'MSVRQLSARSGVSADSISDFEEGHRMASARTARKLAEALKVRAEELEQEGAPPPRNLT' A
#
# COMPACT_ATOMS: atom_id res chain seq x y z
N MET A 1 -11.77 -6.63 4.17
CA MET A 1 -10.62 -7.11 4.96
C MET A 1 -10.12 -5.93 5.79
N SER A 2 -9.78 -6.11 7.07
CA SER A 2 -9.20 -5.03 7.88
C SER A 2 -7.68 -4.90 7.68
N VAL A 3 -7.11 -3.75 8.03
CA VAL A 3 -5.65 -3.52 8.01
C VAL A 3 -4.90 -4.58 8.82
N ARG A 4 -5.43 -4.96 10.00
CA ARG A 4 -4.85 -6.02 10.84
C ARG A 4 -4.84 -7.38 10.13
N GLN A 5 -5.92 -7.72 9.42
CA GLN A 5 -6.01 -8.95 8.64
C GLN A 5 -5.04 -8.94 7.44
N LEU A 6 -4.92 -7.79 6.74
CA LEU A 6 -3.96 -7.64 5.64
C LEU A 6 -2.52 -7.74 6.13
N SER A 7 -2.22 -7.11 7.25
CA SER A 7 -0.91 -7.18 7.89
C SER A 7 -0.53 -8.61 8.21
N ALA A 8 -1.42 -9.36 8.86
CA ALA A 8 -1.19 -10.77 9.19
C ALA A 8 -0.97 -11.64 7.94
N ARG A 9 -1.67 -11.35 6.83
CA ARG A 9 -1.57 -12.14 5.59
C ARG A 9 -0.36 -11.79 4.71
N SER A 10 0.04 -10.52 4.69
CA SER A 10 1.12 -10.03 3.82
C SER A 10 2.49 -9.96 4.49
N GLY A 11 2.53 -9.98 5.83
CA GLY A 11 3.74 -9.72 6.62
C GLY A 11 4.23 -8.27 6.53
N VAL A 12 3.40 -7.35 6.04
CA VAL A 12 3.62 -5.89 6.10
C VAL A 12 3.00 -5.36 7.39
N SER A 13 3.65 -4.43 8.09
CA SER A 13 3.10 -3.90 9.35
C SER A 13 1.81 -3.11 9.10
N ALA A 14 0.89 -3.15 10.08
CA ALA A 14 -0.35 -2.38 10.04
C ALA A 14 -0.07 -0.88 9.85
N ASP A 15 0.92 -0.34 10.56
CA ASP A 15 1.31 1.08 10.46
C ASP A 15 1.78 1.43 9.05
N SER A 16 2.58 0.57 8.41
CA SER A 16 3.00 0.81 7.03
C SER A 16 1.82 0.76 6.06
N ILE A 17 0.86 -0.16 6.25
CA ILE A 17 -0.33 -0.23 5.41
C ILE A 17 -1.16 1.05 5.55
N SER A 18 -1.36 1.54 6.78
CA SER A 18 -2.05 2.80 7.03
C SER A 18 -1.33 4.00 6.42
N ASP A 19 0.01 4.09 6.55
CA ASP A 19 0.82 5.12 5.87
C ASP A 19 0.58 5.13 4.35
N PHE A 20 0.39 3.96 3.74
CA PHE A 20 0.14 3.82 2.30
C PHE A 20 -1.29 4.21 1.92
N GLU A 21 -2.29 3.78 2.69
CA GLU A 21 -3.71 4.11 2.47
C GLU A 21 -3.96 5.62 2.60
N GLU A 22 -3.25 6.29 3.52
CA GLU A 22 -3.34 7.73 3.75
C GLU A 22 -2.47 8.54 2.77
N GLY A 23 -1.66 7.86 1.94
CA GLY A 23 -0.76 8.49 0.98
C GLY A 23 0.44 9.21 1.62
N HIS A 24 0.71 8.97 2.91
CA HIS A 24 1.87 9.52 3.62
C HIS A 24 3.19 8.94 3.12
N ARG A 25 3.17 7.68 2.67
CA ARG A 25 4.32 7.00 2.09
C ARG A 25 3.87 6.15 0.92
N MET A 26 4.73 5.99 -0.08
CA MET A 26 4.51 5.01 -1.14
C MET A 26 5.15 3.67 -0.79
N ALA A 27 4.46 2.58 -1.11
CA ALA A 27 5.00 1.24 -0.95
C ALA A 27 6.16 1.00 -1.94
N SER A 28 7.21 0.30 -1.51
CA SER A 28 8.21 -0.21 -2.46
C SER A 28 7.56 -1.25 -3.40
N ALA A 29 8.14 -1.48 -4.58
CA ALA A 29 7.66 -2.53 -5.50
C ALA A 29 7.59 -3.92 -4.83
N ARG A 30 8.54 -4.24 -3.95
CA ARG A 30 8.52 -5.48 -3.16
C ARG A 30 7.34 -5.52 -2.19
N THR A 31 7.04 -4.39 -1.54
CA THR A 31 5.91 -4.26 -0.61
C THR A 31 4.58 -4.33 -1.35
N ALA A 32 4.43 -3.63 -2.47
CA ALA A 32 3.25 -3.66 -3.32
C ALA A 32 2.92 -5.09 -3.77
N ARG A 33 3.92 -5.88 -4.19
CA ARG A 33 3.75 -7.31 -4.54
C ARG A 33 3.23 -8.16 -3.39
N LYS A 34 3.76 -7.99 -2.17
CA LYS A 34 3.27 -8.69 -0.97
C LYS A 34 1.81 -8.37 -0.67
N LEU A 35 1.44 -7.10 -0.82
CA LEU A 35 0.07 -6.64 -0.60
C LEU A 35 -0.86 -7.19 -1.70
N ALA A 36 -0.41 -7.20 -2.96
CA ALA A 36 -1.14 -7.74 -4.10
C ALA A 36 -1.47 -9.23 -3.91
N GLU A 37 -0.46 -10.02 -3.54
CA GLU A 37 -0.61 -11.46 -3.27
C GLU A 37 -1.62 -11.71 -2.14
N ALA A 38 -1.52 -10.96 -1.04
CA ALA A 38 -2.48 -11.05 0.05
C ALA A 38 -3.89 -10.59 -0.35
N LEU A 39 -4.02 -9.59 -1.22
CA LEU A 39 -5.30 -9.11 -1.75
C LEU A 39 -5.88 -9.99 -2.86
N LYS A 40 -5.09 -10.92 -3.41
CA LYS A 40 -5.43 -11.73 -4.61
C LYS A 40 -5.73 -10.86 -5.83
N VAL A 41 -4.98 -9.76 -5.97
CA VAL A 41 -5.00 -8.88 -7.14
C VAL A 41 -3.64 -8.95 -7.84
N ARG A 42 -3.57 -8.40 -9.04
CA ARG A 42 -2.31 -8.31 -9.78
C ARG A 42 -1.46 -7.17 -9.24
N ALA A 43 -0.13 -7.34 -9.19
CA ALA A 43 0.75 -6.32 -8.59
C ALA A 43 0.75 -5.01 -9.39
N GLU A 44 0.56 -5.10 -10.71
CA GLU A 44 0.45 -3.98 -11.63
C GLU A 44 -0.77 -3.09 -11.32
N GLU A 45 -1.78 -3.61 -10.61
CA GLU A 45 -2.94 -2.84 -10.15
C GLU A 45 -2.63 -1.98 -8.92
N LEU A 46 -1.53 -2.26 -8.22
CA LEU A 46 -1.00 -1.51 -7.07
C LEU A 46 0.21 -0.65 -7.42
N GLU A 47 0.86 -0.93 -8.55
CA GLU A 47 1.95 -0.13 -9.11
C GLU A 47 1.36 1.08 -9.86
N GLN A 48 0.89 2.10 -9.13
CA GLN A 48 0.59 3.40 -9.75
C GLN A 48 1.86 4.24 -9.93
N GLU A 49 1.98 4.82 -11.12
CA GLU A 49 3.03 5.74 -11.55
C GLU A 49 3.16 6.94 -10.59
N GLY A 50 4.33 7.05 -9.94
CA GLY A 50 5.00 8.30 -9.57
C GLY A 50 4.19 9.46 -8.97
N ALA A 51 4.29 9.57 -7.65
CA ALA A 51 4.09 10.74 -6.78
C ALA A 51 2.63 11.10 -6.39
N PRO A 52 2.37 11.32 -5.08
CA PRO A 52 1.10 11.90 -4.65
C PRO A 52 0.94 13.29 -5.28
N PRO A 53 -0.27 13.69 -5.71
CA PRO A 53 -0.51 15.03 -6.23
C PRO A 53 -0.07 16.07 -5.18
N PRO A 54 0.54 17.19 -5.60
CA PRO A 54 0.98 18.21 -4.65
C PRO A 54 -0.20 18.63 -3.79
N ARG A 55 -0.04 18.48 -2.47
CA ARG A 55 -1.04 18.88 -1.50
C ARG A 55 -1.06 20.41 -1.50
N ASN A 56 -2.00 21.00 -2.25
CA ASN A 56 -2.24 22.44 -2.21
C ASN A 56 -2.63 22.79 -0.76
N LEU A 57 -1.71 23.42 -0.03
CA LEU A 57 -1.99 24.14 1.19
C LEU A 57 -2.56 25.50 0.77
N THR A 58 -3.88 25.57 0.64
CA THR A 58 -4.63 26.83 0.50
C THR A 58 -5.40 27.08 1.78
#